data_AF-A0A924CB80-F1
#
_entry.id   AF-A0A924CB80-F1
#
_cell.length_a   1.000
_cell.length_b   1.000
_cell.length_c   1.000
_cell.angle_alpha   90.00
_cell.angle_beta   90.00
_cell.angle_gamma   90.00
#
_symmetry.space_group_name_H-M   'P 1'
#
loop_
_entity.id
_entity.type
_entity.pdbx_description
1 polymer ?
#
loop_
_entity_poly.entity_id
_entity_poly.type
_entity_poly.pdbx_seq_one_letter_code
_entity_poly.pdbx_strand_id
1 'polypeptide(L)'
;MSRPRLKRPARAGKVHTLARQKLEDWLASLDPPAPGVSMIDGYLAALVVSPQFIPPQDWLKPILGERVSWADEGTIEAAVRNTLFQRYSEIGATLSGGPRRYEPVYMRTDD
;
A
#
# COMPACT_ATOMS: atom_id res chain seq x y z
N MET A 1 -6.09 31.03 38.18
CA MET A 1 -5.70 29.68 37.69
C MET A 1 -5.46 29.76 36.19
N SER A 2 -4.21 29.72 35.74
CA SER A 2 -3.86 29.77 34.31
C SER A 2 -3.93 28.35 33.72
N ARG A 3 -4.75 28.15 32.68
CA ARG A 3 -4.82 26.87 31.96
C ARG A 3 -3.57 26.70 31.09
N PRO A 4 -2.91 25.52 31.10
CA PRO A 4 -1.77 25.28 30.24
C PRO A 4 -2.21 25.29 28.77
N ARG A 5 -1.48 26.04 27.93
CA ARG A 5 -1.62 26.02 26.47
C ARG A 5 -1.24 24.63 25.98
N LEU A 6 -2.22 23.85 25.55
CA LEU A 6 -2.00 22.61 24.79
C LEU A 6 -1.18 22.96 23.55
N LYS A 7 0.04 22.40 23.47
CA LYS A 7 0.85 22.45 22.25
C LYS A 7 0.03 21.81 21.13
N ARG A 8 -0.19 22.56 20.05
CA ARG A 8 -0.77 22.02 18.82
C ARG A 8 0.06 20.80 18.39
N PRO A 9 -0.56 19.66 18.06
CA PRO A 9 0.19 18.54 17.50
C PRO A 9 0.91 19.02 16.25
N ALA A 10 2.19 18.63 16.12
CA ALA A 10 2.95 18.84 14.89
C ALA A 10 2.11 18.31 13.72
N ARG A 11 2.06 19.05 12.60
CA ARG A 11 1.39 18.58 11.39
C ARG A 11 1.90 17.17 11.11
N ALA A 12 1.00 16.18 11.14
CA ALA A 12 1.31 14.84 10.67
C ALA A 12 1.96 15.02 9.28
N GLY A 13 3.22 14.60 9.15
CA GLY A 13 3.91 14.68 7.87
C GLY A 13 3.04 13.99 6.82
N LYS A 14 2.98 14.54 5.60
CA LYS A 14 2.28 13.86 4.51
C LYS A 14 2.88 12.46 4.37
N VAL A 15 2.06 11.43 4.52
CA VAL A 15 2.45 10.05 4.24
C VAL A 15 2.97 10.01 2.82
N HIS A 16 4.22 9.62 2.64
CA HIS A 16 4.84 9.57 1.32
C HIS A 16 4.39 8.28 0.62
N THR A 17 3.84 8.41 -0.59
CA THR A 17 3.49 7.30 -1.48
C THR A 17 4.18 7.46 -2.82
N LEU A 18 4.30 6.36 -3.56
CA LEU A 18 4.93 6.32 -4.87
C LEU A 18 3.90 6.42 -5.98
N ALA A 19 4.25 7.15 -7.04
CA ALA A 19 3.53 7.06 -8.31
C ALA A 19 3.68 5.64 -8.89
N ARG A 20 2.66 5.16 -9.62
CA ARG A 20 2.62 3.80 -10.17
C ARG A 20 3.91 3.39 -10.90
N GLN A 21 4.41 4.20 -11.83
CA GLN A 21 5.61 3.86 -12.59
C GLN A 21 6.83 3.66 -11.67
N LYS A 22 7.02 4.56 -10.70
CA LYS A 22 8.12 4.45 -9.74
C LYS A 22 8.01 3.23 -8.84
N LEU A 23 6.78 2.80 -8.52
CA LEU A 23 6.55 1.54 -7.80
C LEU A 23 6.90 0.33 -8.69
N GLU A 24 6.46 0.29 -9.94
CA GLU A 24 6.80 -0.78 -10.90
C GLU A 24 8.31 -0.89 -11.08
N ASP A 25 9.01 0.22 -11.31
CA ASP A 25 10.46 0.25 -11.50
C ASP A 25 11.20 -0.28 -10.26
N TRP A 26 10.74 0.09 -9.07
CA TRP A 26 11.33 -0.38 -7.83
C TRP A 26 11.09 -1.88 -7.61
N LEU A 27 9.88 -2.39 -7.88
CA LEU A 27 9.54 -3.83 -7.80
C LEU A 27 10.40 -4.66 -8.77
N ALA A 28 10.59 -4.17 -9.99
CA ALA A 28 11.41 -4.80 -11.01
C ALA A 28 12.91 -4.79 -10.67
N SER A 29 13.38 -3.82 -9.88
CA SER A 29 14.78 -3.71 -9.46
C SER A 29 15.20 -4.68 -8.35
N LEU A 30 14.25 -5.39 -7.74
CA LEU A 30 14.55 -6.36 -6.68
C LEU A 30 15.19 -7.62 -7.24
N ASP A 31 15.92 -8.36 -6.39
CA ASP A 31 16.52 -9.65 -6.73
C ASP A 31 16.06 -10.74 -5.73
N PRO A 32 15.18 -11.68 -6.14
CA PRO A 32 14.50 -11.72 -7.43
C PRO A 32 13.47 -10.58 -7.58
N PRO A 33 13.06 -10.22 -8.81
CA PRO A 33 12.03 -9.21 -9.03
C PRO A 33 10.72 -9.58 -8.33
N ALA A 34 10.10 -8.58 -7.70
CA ALA A 34 8.80 -8.77 -7.07
C ALA A 34 7.67 -8.76 -8.12
N PRO A 35 6.48 -9.33 -7.80
CA PRO A 35 5.29 -9.17 -8.61
C PRO A 35 5.00 -7.71 -8.98
N GLY A 36 4.64 -7.44 -10.24
CA GLY A 36 4.24 -6.11 -10.70
C GLY A 36 2.91 -5.62 -10.10
N VAL A 37 2.62 -4.34 -10.27
CA VAL A 37 1.48 -3.67 -9.59
C VAL A 37 0.13 -4.32 -9.94
N SER A 38 -0.05 -4.84 -11.15
CA SER A 38 -1.30 -5.53 -11.52
C SER A 38 -1.54 -6.82 -10.73
N MET A 39 -0.50 -7.63 -10.52
CA MET A 39 -0.62 -8.86 -9.72
C MET A 39 -0.87 -8.51 -8.25
N ILE A 40 -0.17 -7.49 -7.74
CA ILE A 40 -0.38 -6.98 -6.38
C ILE A 40 -1.82 -6.47 -6.21
N ASP A 41 -2.39 -5.74 -7.17
CA ASP A 41 -3.77 -5.24 -7.10
C ASP A 41 -4.79 -6.37 -6.96
N GLY A 42 -4.65 -7.42 -7.78
CA GLY A 42 -5.48 -8.62 -7.69
C GLY A 42 -5.34 -9.34 -6.34
N TYR A 43 -4.12 -9.43 -5.82
CA TYR A 43 -3.85 -9.97 -4.48
C TYR A 43 -4.54 -9.14 -3.38
N LEU A 44 -4.41 -7.81 -3.41
CA LEU A 44 -5.06 -6.92 -2.44
C LEU A 44 -6.58 -7.01 -2.52
N ALA A 45 -7.15 -7.12 -3.74
CA ALA A 45 -8.58 -7.33 -3.92
C ALA A 45 -9.05 -8.65 -3.29
N ALA A 46 -8.28 -9.73 -3.47
CA ALA A 46 -8.57 -11.02 -2.84
C ALA A 46 -8.54 -10.94 -1.31
N LEU A 47 -7.58 -10.19 -0.73
CA LEU A 47 -7.54 -9.95 0.71
C LEU A 47 -8.78 -9.18 1.21
N VAL A 48 -9.20 -8.14 0.48
CA VAL A 48 -10.35 -7.31 0.87
C VAL A 48 -11.67 -8.10 0.85
N VAL A 49 -11.86 -8.98 -0.14
CA VAL A 49 -13.08 -9.80 -0.24
C VAL A 49 -13.01 -11.08 0.59
N SER A 50 -11.85 -11.40 1.16
CA SER A 50 -11.66 -12.58 1.99
C SER A 50 -12.58 -12.54 3.21
N PRO A 51 -13.25 -13.65 3.58
CA PRO A 51 -14.03 -13.73 4.81
C PRO A 51 -13.14 -13.71 6.07
N GLN A 52 -11.84 -13.94 5.92
CA GLN A 52 -10.86 -13.93 6.99
C GLN A 52 -9.95 -12.71 6.87
N PHE A 53 -9.85 -11.95 7.95
CA PHE A 53 -8.89 -10.86 8.08
C PHE A 53 -7.46 -11.42 8.23
N ILE A 54 -6.55 -10.94 7.39
CA ILE A 54 -5.12 -11.22 7.48
C ILE A 54 -4.41 -9.93 7.91
N PRO A 55 -3.60 -9.95 8.98
CA PRO A 55 -2.87 -8.77 9.40
C PRO A 55 -1.90 -8.23 8.33
N PRO A 56 -1.78 -6.91 8.19
CA PRO A 56 -0.81 -6.23 7.31
C PRO A 56 0.58 -6.85 7.20
N GLN A 57 1.19 -7.14 8.35
CA GLN A 57 2.54 -7.70 8.42
C GLN A 57 2.64 -9.09 7.79
N ASP A 58 1.54 -9.84 7.73
CA ASP A 58 1.54 -11.21 7.22
C ASP A 58 1.32 -11.23 5.71
N TRP A 59 0.44 -10.38 5.19
CA TRP A 59 0.20 -10.30 3.74
C TRP A 59 1.23 -9.44 2.98
N LEU A 60 2.00 -8.59 3.65
CA LEU A 60 3.12 -7.86 3.03
C LEU A 60 4.33 -8.77 2.71
N LYS A 61 4.62 -9.74 3.60
CA LYS A 61 5.74 -10.67 3.48
C LYS A 61 5.80 -11.40 2.13
N PRO A 62 4.73 -12.02 1.61
CA PRO A 62 4.79 -12.73 0.33
C PRO A 62 5.05 -11.82 -0.87
N ILE A 63 4.85 -10.50 -0.76
CA ILE A 63 5.10 -9.56 -1.85
C ILE A 63 6.53 -9.02 -1.79
N LEU A 64 6.98 -8.62 -0.60
CA LEU A 64 8.15 -7.75 -0.43
C LEU A 64 9.18 -8.25 0.60
N GLY A 65 8.91 -9.37 1.26
CA GLY A 65 9.74 -9.89 2.35
C GLY A 65 9.72 -9.04 3.63
N GLU A 66 10.53 -9.42 4.61
CA GLU A 66 10.59 -8.77 5.93
C GLU A 66 11.08 -7.31 5.89
N ARG A 67 11.88 -6.95 4.89
CA ARG A 67 12.50 -5.61 4.77
C ARG A 67 11.48 -4.46 4.74
N VAL A 68 10.29 -4.67 4.17
CA VAL A 68 9.29 -3.61 4.02
C VAL A 68 8.37 -3.50 5.24
N SER A 69 8.08 -4.63 5.89
CA SER A 69 7.26 -4.67 7.11
C SER A 69 7.85 -3.80 8.23
N TRP A 70 9.18 -3.76 8.34
CA TRP A 70 9.91 -3.06 9.40
C TRP A 70 10.62 -1.79 8.93
N ALA A 71 10.32 -1.30 7.73
CA ALA A 71 11.01 -0.15 7.17
C ALA A 71 10.76 1.14 7.97
N ASP A 72 11.83 1.86 8.27
CA ASP A 72 11.79 3.17 8.93
C ASP A 72 11.08 4.21 8.07
N GLU A 73 10.35 5.12 8.73
CA GLU A 73 9.69 6.22 8.03
C GLU A 73 10.68 7.10 7.26
N GLY A 74 10.29 7.54 6.07
CA GLY A 74 11.14 8.33 5.16
C GLY A 74 11.99 7.50 4.19
N THR A 75 12.00 6.17 4.31
CA THR A 75 12.63 5.26 3.33
C THR A 75 11.74 5.02 2.11
N ILE A 76 12.32 4.49 1.01
CA ILE A 76 11.53 4.06 -0.16
C ILE A 76 10.65 2.86 0.19
N GLU A 77 11.13 1.95 1.03
CA GLU A 77 10.36 0.81 1.54
C GLU A 77 9.12 1.27 2.31
N ALA A 78 9.23 2.28 3.18
CA ALA A 78 8.07 2.87 3.86
C ALA A 78 7.10 3.49 2.84
N ALA A 79 7.61 4.16 1.80
CA ALA A 79 6.76 4.70 0.75
C ALA A 79 6.03 3.61 -0.05
N VAL A 80 6.69 2.50 -0.35
CA VAL A 80 6.09 1.31 -0.97
C VAL A 80 4.99 0.75 -0.06
N ARG A 81 5.29 0.47 1.22
CA ARG A 81 4.31 0.01 2.22
C ARG A 81 3.07 0.90 2.27
N ASN A 82 3.27 2.20 2.36
CA ASN A 82 2.20 3.18 2.42
C ASN A 82 1.36 3.20 1.14
N THR A 83 2.00 3.03 -0.02
CA THR A 83 1.30 2.93 -1.31
C THR A 83 0.40 1.69 -1.36
N LEU A 84 0.88 0.55 -0.85
CA LEU A 84 0.09 -0.69 -0.78
C LEU A 84 -1.09 -0.56 0.19
N PHE A 85 -0.90 0.03 1.37
CA PHE A 85 -1.99 0.28 2.31
C PHE A 85 -3.03 1.26 1.78
N GLN A 86 -2.58 2.30 1.09
CA GLN A 86 -3.48 3.22 0.41
C GLN A 86 -4.35 2.45 -0.59
N ARG A 87 -3.74 1.64 -1.47
CA ARG A 87 -4.48 0.88 -2.46
C ARG A 87 -5.42 -0.15 -1.84
N TYR A 88 -5.00 -0.88 -0.81
CA TYR A 88 -5.85 -1.80 -0.05
C TYR A 88 -7.10 -1.08 0.51
N SER A 89 -6.91 0.11 1.09
CA SER A 89 -8.00 0.91 1.65
C SER A 89 -8.95 1.43 0.55
N GLU A 90 -8.41 1.85 -0.59
CA GLU A 90 -9.20 2.28 -1.75
C GLU A 90 -10.05 1.14 -2.32
N ILE A 91 -9.50 -0.08 -2.43
CA ILE A 91 -10.24 -1.27 -2.86
C ILE A 91 -11.38 -1.58 -1.87
N GLY A 92 -11.10 -1.56 -0.57
CA GLY A 92 -12.13 -1.72 0.47
C GLY A 92 -13.26 -0.69 0.35
N ALA A 93 -12.90 0.59 0.20
CA ALA A 93 -13.86 1.68 0.06
C ALA A 93 -14.72 1.51 -1.21
N THR A 94 -14.13 1.18 -2.35
CA THR A 94 -14.86 1.00 -3.61
C THR A 94 -15.81 -0.20 -3.55
N LEU A 95 -15.33 -1.37 -3.09
CA LEU A 95 -16.14 -2.57 -2.96
C LEU A 95 -17.27 -2.44 -1.94
N SER A 96 -17.08 -1.65 -0.88
CA SER A 96 -18.16 -1.33 0.08
C SER A 96 -19.33 -0.58 -0.57
N GLY A 97 -19.08 0.18 -1.64
CA GLY A 97 -20.10 0.85 -2.44
C GLY A 97 -20.74 -0.05 -3.52
N GLY A 98 -20.37 -1.32 -3.58
CA GLY A 98 -20.86 -2.33 -4.53
C GLY A 98 -19.78 -2.81 -5.51
N PRO A 99 -19.87 -4.06 -5.99
CA PRO A 99 -18.80 -4.73 -6.74
C PRO A 99 -18.46 -4.05 -8.08
N ARG A 100 -19.41 -3.33 -8.70
CA ARG A 100 -19.20 -2.63 -9.98
C ARG A 100 -18.31 -1.38 -9.87
N ARG A 101 -17.97 -0.94 -8.65
CA ARG A 101 -17.15 0.26 -8.42
C ARG A 101 -15.66 -0.04 -8.29
N TYR A 102 -15.28 -1.30 -8.16
CA TYR A 102 -13.88 -1.68 -8.16
C TYR A 102 -13.35 -1.62 -9.59
N GLU A 103 -12.29 -0.83 -9.77
CA GLU A 103 -11.54 -0.71 -11.03
C GLU A 103 -10.19 -1.42 -10.86
N PRO A 104 -10.01 -2.63 -11.43
CA PRO A 104 -8.77 -3.38 -11.33
C PRO A 104 -7.62 -2.68 -12.04
N VAL A 105 -6.41 -2.83 -11.50
CA VAL A 105 -5.20 -2.43 -12.20
C VAL A 105 -4.77 -3.56 -13.12
N TYR A 106 -4.84 -3.34 -14.43
CA TYR A 106 -4.34 -4.27 -15.43
C TYR A 106 -2.86 -4.03 -15.74
N MET A 107 -2.17 -5.10 -16.11
CA MET A 107 -0.78 -5.07 -16.60
C MET A 107 -0.71 -4.13 -17.80
N ARG A 108 0.30 -3.25 -17.83
CA ARG A 108 0.60 -2.51 -19.06
C ARG A 108 1.22 -3.50 -20.04
N THR A 109 0.65 -3.59 -21.22
CA THR A 109 1.34 -4.10 -22.40
C THR A 109 2.13 -2.95 -22.99
N ASP A 110 3.33 -3.21 -23.51
CA ASP A 110 4.01 -2.24 -24.36
C ASP A 110 3.17 -2.09 -25.64
N ASP A 111 2.83 -0.84 -25.99
CA ASP A 111 2.24 -0.49 -27.28
C ASP A 111 3.35 -0.35 -28.34
#